data_AF-A0A0S8KYU8-F1
#
_entry.id   AF-A0A0S8KYU8-F1
#
_cell.length_a   1.000
_cell.length_b   1.000
_cell.length_c   1.000
_cell.angle_alpha   90.00
_cell.angle_beta   90.00
_cell.angle_gamma   90.00
#
_symmetry.space_group_name_H-M   'P 1'
#
loop_
_entity.id
_entity.type
_entity.pdbx_description
1 polymer ?
#
loop_
_entity_poly.entity_id
_entity_poly.type
_entity_poly.pdbx_seq_one_letter_code
_entity_poly.pdbx_strand_id
1 'polypeptide(L)' 'MKPIIKAIPKKDLEQELTADKFIRMTNKADNELYIITARDSPNIMQEIGRLRELTFRA' A
#
# COMPACT_ATOMS: atom_id res chain seq x y z
N MET A 1 12.83 -6.81 -20.05
CA MET A 1 12.16 -6.34 -18.81
C MET A 1 12.54 -7.26 -17.66
N LYS A 2 12.71 -6.71 -16.45
CA LYS A 2 12.94 -7.51 -15.23
C LYS A 2 11.61 -8.09 -14.71
N PRO A 3 11.60 -9.26 -14.06
CA PRO A 3 10.37 -9.77 -13.45
C PRO A 3 9.82 -8.79 -12.41
N ILE A 4 8.49 -8.63 -12.35
CA ILE A 4 7.81 -7.87 -11.30
C ILE A 4 7.95 -8.65 -9.99
N ILE A 5 8.14 -7.95 -8.87
CA ILE A 5 8.21 -8.60 -7.54
C ILE A 5 6.91 -9.35 -7.24
N LYS A 6 6.99 -10.35 -6.35
CA LYS A 6 5.81 -11.07 -5.88
C LYS A 6 4.95 -10.14 -5.00
N ALA A 7 3.65 -10.44 -4.95
CA ALA A 7 2.73 -9.71 -4.06
C ALA A 7 3.18 -9.87 -2.60
N ILE A 8 3.18 -8.75 -1.88
CA ILE A 8 3.49 -8.74 -0.45
C ILE A 8 2.31 -9.37 0.32
N PRO A 9 2.56 -10.21 1.34
CA PRO A 9 1.49 -10.79 2.15
C PRO A 9 0.63 -9.71 2.81
N LYS A 10 -0.70 -9.89 2.77
CA LYS A 10 -1.65 -8.92 3.36
C LYS A 10 -1.35 -8.62 4.83
N LYS A 11 -0.98 -9.65 5.60
CA LYS A 11 -0.62 -9.52 7.01
C LYS A 11 0.50 -8.51 7.26
N ASP A 12 1.47 -8.41 6.35
CA ASP A 12 2.59 -7.47 6.49
C ASP A 12 2.17 -6.04 6.15
N LEU A 13 1.23 -5.89 5.21
CA LEU A 13 0.62 -4.60 4.88
C LEU A 13 -0.27 -4.10 6.03
N GLU A 14 -1.10 -4.98 6.59
CA GLU A 14 -2.01 -4.67 7.70
C GLU A 14 -1.24 -4.27 8.97
N GLN A 15 -0.05 -4.85 9.20
CA GLN A 15 0.83 -4.46 10.31
C GLN A 15 1.35 -3.02 10.19
N GLU A 16 1.49 -2.49 8.96
CA GLU A 16 1.93 -1.11 8.74
C GLU A 16 0.77 -0.09 8.78
N LEU A 17 -0.48 -0.54 8.63
CA LEU A 17 -1.69 0.28 8.71
C LEU A 17 -2.11 0.52 10.17
N THR A 18 -1.33 1.32 10.87
CA THR A 18 -1.52 1.61 12.29
C THR A 18 -2.43 2.82 12.52
N ALA A 19 -3.04 2.90 13.71
CA ALA A 19 -4.01 3.93 14.05
C ALA A 19 -3.42 5.36 14.07
N ASP A 20 -2.11 5.53 14.27
CA ASP A 20 -1.43 6.83 14.20
C ASP A 20 -1.36 7.38 12.76
N LYS A 21 -1.43 6.50 11.76
CA LYS A 21 -1.42 6.83 10.34
C LYS A 21 -2.83 7.00 9.76
N PHE A 22 -3.84 6.57 10.49
CA PHE A 22 -5.24 6.65 10.10
C PHE A 22 -5.73 8.11 10.15
N ILE A 23 -6.40 8.52 9.08
CA ILE A 23 -6.98 9.87 8.98
C ILE A 23 -8.48 9.81 9.26
N ARG A 24 -9.20 9.02 8.44
CA ARG A 24 -10.67 8.96 8.44
C ARG A 24 -11.17 7.86 7.52
N MET A 25 -12.46 7.58 7.64
CA MET A 25 -13.22 6.85 6.64
C MET A 25 -13.59 7.76 5.47
N THR A 26 -13.69 7.19 4.27
CA THR A 26 -14.28 7.85 3.11
C THR A 26 -15.79 7.91 3.24
N ASN A 27 -16.42 8.99 2.75
CA ASN A 27 -17.89 9.13 2.73
C ASN A 27 -18.59 8.15 1.79
N LYS A 28 -17.86 7.46 0.91
CA LYS A 28 -18.40 6.54 -0.11
C LYS A 28 -17.53 5.29 -0.18
N ALA A 29 -18.18 4.13 -0.18
CA ALA A 29 -17.56 2.81 -0.30
C ALA A 29 -16.71 2.35 0.89
N ASP A 30 -16.94 2.93 2.08
CA ASP A 30 -16.42 2.44 3.37
C ASP A 30 -14.91 2.13 3.38
N ASN A 31 -14.11 2.95 2.70
CA ASN A 31 -12.66 2.82 2.69
C ASN A 31 -12.01 3.61 3.82
N GLU A 32 -10.88 3.11 4.29
CA GLU A 32 -10.01 3.81 5.25
C GLU A 32 -8.94 4.62 4.51
N LEU A 33 -8.71 5.85 4.96
CA LEU A 33 -7.65 6.71 4.47
C LEU A 33 -6.49 6.75 5.47
N TYR A 34 -5.30 6.42 4.99
CA TYR A 34 -4.06 6.47 5.75
C TYR A 34 -3.05 7.43 5.09
N ILE A 35 -2.27 8.16 5.89
CA ILE A 35 -1.06 8.86 5.44
C ILE A 35 0.14 8.02 5.85
N ILE A 36 0.96 7.66 4.87
CA ILE A 36 2.17 6.86 5.08
C ILE A 36 3.36 7.50 4.37
N THR A 37 4.56 7.16 4.82
CA THR A 37 5.80 7.47 4.11
C THR A 37 6.60 6.20 3.86
N ALA A 38 7.54 6.26 2.91
CA ALA A 38 8.42 5.12 2.64
C ALA A 38 9.29 4.71 3.85
N ARG A 39 9.46 5.61 4.83
CA ARG A 39 10.25 5.35 6.04
C ARG A 39 9.46 4.57 7.10
N ASP A 40 8.17 4.88 7.26
CA ASP A 40 7.31 4.26 8.27
C ASP A 40 6.53 3.05 7.74
N SER A 41 6.38 2.92 6.42
CA SER A 41 5.59 1.88 5.76
C SER A 41 6.27 1.38 4.48
N PRO A 42 7.45 0.74 4.60
CA PRO A 42 8.22 0.29 3.45
C PRO A 42 7.49 -0.79 2.63
N ASN A 43 6.74 -1.69 3.26
CA ASN A 43 6.03 -2.76 2.54
C ASN A 43 4.84 -2.23 1.75
N ILE A 44 4.05 -1.32 2.33
CA ILE A 44 2.96 -0.65 1.61
C ILE A 44 3.51 0.11 0.41
N MET A 45 4.62 0.85 0.58
CA MET A 45 5.24 1.60 -0.51
C MET A 45 5.70 0.68 -1.65
N GLN A 46 6.31 -0.47 -1.33
CA GLN A 46 6.70 -1.46 -2.33
C GLN A 46 5.50 -2.06 -3.06
N GLU A 47 4.42 -2.39 -2.35
CA GLU A 47 3.22 -2.96 -2.96
C GLU A 47 2.53 -1.97 -3.90
N ILE A 48 2.45 -0.68 -3.53
CA ILE A 48 1.99 0.39 -4.41
C ILE A 48 2.84 0.44 -5.69
N GLY A 49 4.17 0.37 -5.55
CA GLY A 49 5.10 0.32 -6.69
C GLY A 49 4.83 -0.89 -7.60
N ARG A 50 4.66 -2.08 -7.02
CA ARG A 50 4.34 -3.32 -7.73
C ARG A 50 3.04 -3.22 -8.52
N LEU A 51 1.98 -2.67 -7.91
CA LEU A 51 0.69 -2.47 -8.57
C LEU A 51 0.79 -1.47 -9.72
N ARG A 52 1.55 -0.38 -9.54
CA ARG A 52 1.79 0.59 -10.63
C ARG A 52 2.55 -0.04 -11.79
N GLU A 53 3.58 -0.83 -11.53
CA GLU A 53 4.23 -1.59 -12.60
C GLU A 53 3.24 -2.54 -13.28
N LEU A 54 2.42 -3.27 -12.53
CA LEU A 54 1.44 -4.19 -13.13
C LEU A 54 0.44 -3.46 -14.05
N THR A 55 0.01 -2.26 -13.67
CA THR A 55 -1.00 -1.49 -14.41
C THR A 55 -0.42 -0.70 -15.58
N PHE A 56 0.76 -0.11 -15.44
CA PHE A 56 1.27 0.91 -16.38
C PHE A 56 2.49 0.48 -17.19
N ARG A 57 2.99 -0.74 -16.99
CA ARG A 57 4.15 -1.24 -17.72
C ARG A 57 3.73 -1.72 -19.13
N ALA A 58 3.65 -0.76 -20.06
CA ALA A 58 3.57 -1.01 -21.50
C ALA A 58 4.92 -1.47 -22.07
#